data_AF-A0A655R219-F1
#
_entry.id   AF-A0A655R219-F1
#
_cell.length_a   1.000
_cell.length_b   1.000
_cell.length_c   1.000
_cell.angle_alpha   90.00
_cell.angle_beta   90.00
_cell.angle_gamma   90.00
#
_symmetry.space_group_name_H-M   'P 1'
#
loop_
_entity.id
_entity.type
_entity.pdbx_description
1 polymer ?
#
loop_
_entity_poly.entity_id
_entity_poly.type
_entity_poly.pdbx_seq_one_letter_code
_entity_poly.pdbx_strand_id
1 'polypeptide(L)'
;MGEGKYQAKNAQGQECSIEVPVAIGSFSQANIGIHSTQGLMIAITNPRLSEAILEGQRIHSDDWVFSTKEERKKVDGYIVSGIAADEGFILNSRRRWISWLLDAEPQVICNTEVANHS
;
A
#
# COMPACT_ATOMS: atom_id res chain seq x y z
N MET A 1 -4.68 13.10 -1.82
CA MET A 1 -3.56 12.23 -1.42
C MET A 1 -3.54 12.18 0.09
N GLY A 2 -3.36 11.00 0.67
CA GLY A 2 -3.24 10.79 2.12
C GLY A 2 -2.00 9.96 2.44
N GLU A 3 -1.77 9.71 3.72
CA GLU A 3 -0.71 8.82 4.20
C GLU A 3 -1.37 7.60 4.85
N GLY A 4 -0.78 6.42 4.65
CA GLY A 4 -1.21 5.18 5.30
C GLY A 4 0.00 4.43 5.85
N LYS A 5 -0.18 3.70 6.94
CA LYS A 5 0.87 2.88 7.54
C LYS A 5 0.74 1.44 7.08
N TYR A 6 1.79 0.90 6.47
CA TYR A 6 1.88 -0.51 6.15
C TYR A 6 2.74 -1.24 7.20
N GLN A 7 2.28 -2.41 7.65
CA GLN A 7 2.99 -3.27 8.60
C GLN A 7 2.94 -4.71 8.14
N ALA A 8 4.10 -5.37 8.08
CA ALA A 8 4.21 -6.77 7.67
C ALA A 8 5.50 -7.40 8.19
N LYS A 9 5.52 -8.74 8.27
CA LYS A 9 6.78 -9.47 8.45
C LYS A 9 7.54 -9.53 7.13
N ASN A 10 8.81 -9.14 7.13
CA ASN A 10 9.66 -9.30 5.96
C ASN A 10 10.11 -10.76 5.76
N ALA A 11 10.86 -11.04 4.70
CA ALA A 11 11.38 -12.38 4.41
C ALA A 11 12.26 -12.98 5.53
N GLN A 12 12.78 -12.14 6.42
CA GLN A 12 13.61 -12.52 7.57
C GLN A 12 12.79 -12.72 8.86
N GLY A 13 11.46 -12.54 8.80
CA GLY A 13 10.56 -12.66 9.94
C GLY A 13 10.49 -11.43 10.85
N GLN A 14 11.18 -10.34 10.52
CA GLN A 14 11.16 -9.09 11.28
C GLN A 14 9.86 -8.33 11.03
N GLU A 15 9.29 -7.72 12.06
CA GLU A 15 8.12 -6.86 11.90
C GLU A 15 8.56 -5.50 11.37
N CYS A 16 8.23 -5.21 10.12
CA CYS A 16 8.59 -3.99 9.43
C CYS A 16 7.38 -3.07 9.27
N SER A 17 7.62 -1.77 9.32
CA SER A 17 6.62 -0.74 9.06
C SER A 17 7.15 0.39 8.19
N ILE A 18 6.28 0.95 7.35
CA ILE A 18 6.59 2.05 6.42
C ILE A 18 5.37 2.97 6.30
N GLU A 19 5.60 4.28 6.25
CA GLU A 19 4.60 5.26 5.85
C GLU A 19 4.51 5.29 4.32
N VAL A 20 3.29 5.10 3.81
CA VAL A 20 2.97 4.90 2.40
C VAL A 20 2.06 6.04 1.94
N PRO A 21 2.55 6.93 1.06
CA PRO A 21 1.71 7.93 0.45
C PRO A 21 0.68 7.30 -0.51
N VAL A 22 -0.60 7.54 -0.28
CA VAL A 22 -1.70 6.96 -1.04
C VAL A 22 -2.44 8.01 -1.85
N ALA A 23 -2.73 7.68 -3.12
CA ALA A 23 -3.68 8.40 -3.94
C ALA A 23 -4.83 7.46 -4.35
N ILE A 24 -6.07 7.94 -4.24
CA ILE A 24 -7.30 7.23 -4.64
C ILE A 24 -8.06 8.16 -5.58
N GLY A 25 -8.66 7.58 -6.61
CA GLY A 25 -9.57 8.31 -7.49
C GLY A 25 -9.93 7.53 -8.74
N SER A 26 -10.83 8.10 -9.54
CA SER A 26 -11.18 7.57 -10.85
C SER A 26 -10.18 8.04 -11.90
N PHE A 27 -9.66 7.09 -12.69
CA PHE A 27 -8.75 7.35 -13.81
C PHE A 27 -9.47 7.08 -15.14
N SER A 28 -10.45 7.91 -15.52
CA SER A 28 -11.09 7.84 -16.85
C SER A 28 -10.55 8.91 -17.81
N GLN A 29 -10.59 8.65 -19.12
CA GLN A 29 -9.90 9.40 -20.18
C GLN A 29 -10.18 10.92 -20.30
N ALA A 30 -11.04 11.52 -19.46
CA ALA A 30 -11.28 12.96 -19.49
C ALA A 30 -11.71 13.60 -18.15
N ASN A 31 -11.79 12.85 -17.04
CA ASN A 31 -12.27 13.41 -15.75
C ASN A 31 -11.40 12.94 -14.58
N ILE A 32 -10.95 13.88 -13.76
CA ILE A 32 -10.25 13.61 -12.50
C ILE A 32 -11.27 13.77 -11.37
N GLY A 33 -11.72 12.66 -10.79
CA GLY A 33 -12.51 12.64 -9.56
C GLY A 33 -11.67 12.13 -8.40
N ILE A 34 -11.55 12.92 -7.33
CA ILE A 34 -10.94 12.49 -6.06
C ILE A 34 -12.08 12.26 -5.08
N HIS A 35 -12.44 11.02 -4.81
CA HIS A 35 -13.38 10.70 -3.73
C HIS A 35 -12.61 10.02 -2.59
N SER A 36 -12.82 10.49 -1.35
CA SER A 36 -12.40 9.79 -0.12
C SER A 36 -12.95 10.54 1.09
N THR A 37 -13.99 9.99 1.73
CA THR A 37 -14.51 10.46 3.04
C THR A 37 -14.16 9.49 4.19
N GLN A 38 -13.58 8.32 3.89
CA GLN A 38 -13.23 7.26 4.84
C GLN A 38 -11.84 6.69 4.49
N GLY A 39 -11.06 6.30 5.51
CA GLY A 39 -9.71 5.76 5.32
C GLY A 39 -9.70 4.46 4.51
N LEU A 40 -8.73 4.34 3.59
CA LEU A 40 -8.48 3.13 2.82
C LEU A 40 -7.84 2.06 3.69
N MET A 41 -8.38 0.84 3.64
CA MET A 41 -7.80 -0.32 4.30
C MET A 41 -7.68 -1.47 3.29
N ILE A 42 -6.47 -2.01 3.16
CA ILE A 42 -6.16 -3.14 2.27
C ILE A 42 -5.41 -4.20 3.07
N ALA A 43 -5.88 -5.44 3.03
CA ALA A 43 -5.16 -6.60 3.54
C ALA A 43 -4.31 -7.21 2.41
N ILE A 44 -2.99 -7.13 2.53
CA ILE A 44 -2.06 -7.65 1.51
C ILE A 44 -1.79 -9.14 1.77
N THR A 45 -1.98 -9.98 0.76
CA THR A 45 -1.85 -11.45 0.87
C THR A 45 -0.73 -12.02 0.02
N ASN A 46 -0.24 -11.28 -1.00
CA ASN A 46 0.89 -11.71 -1.82
C ASN A 46 2.22 -11.21 -1.23
N PRO A 47 3.18 -12.11 -0.89
CA PRO A 47 4.50 -11.72 -0.39
C PRO A 47 5.28 -10.80 -1.32
N ARG A 48 5.15 -10.96 -2.65
CA ARG A 48 5.83 -10.08 -3.62
C ARG A 48 5.29 -8.65 -3.58
N LEU A 49 3.99 -8.50 -3.37
CA LEU A 49 3.38 -7.19 -3.21
C LEU A 49 3.82 -6.56 -1.89
N SER A 50 3.90 -7.34 -0.82
CA SER A 50 4.42 -6.90 0.49
C SER A 50 5.85 -6.36 0.37
N GLU A 51 6.74 -7.13 -0.26
CA GLU A 51 8.14 -6.74 -0.49
C GLU A 51 8.24 -5.47 -1.34
N ALA A 52 7.49 -5.39 -2.44
CA ALA A 52 7.47 -4.18 -3.28
C ALA A 52 7.01 -2.92 -2.52
N ILE A 53 6.02 -3.04 -1.63
CA ILE A 53 5.57 -1.92 -0.78
C ILE A 53 6.68 -1.52 0.20
N LEU A 54 7.30 -2.48 0.87
CA LEU A 54 8.40 -2.24 1.82
C LEU A 54 9.62 -1.62 1.13
N GLU A 55 9.93 -2.01 -0.11
CA GLU A 55 11.00 -1.40 -0.91
C GLU A 55 10.65 0.01 -1.44
N GLY A 56 9.47 0.53 -1.13
CA GLY A 56 9.03 1.83 -1.62
C GLY A 56 8.73 1.84 -3.12
N GLN A 57 8.47 0.68 -3.74
CA GLN A 57 8.07 0.60 -5.15
C GLN A 57 6.67 1.21 -5.34
N ARG A 58 6.48 1.93 -6.45
CA ARG A 58 5.18 2.50 -6.79
C ARG A 58 4.24 1.38 -7.23
N ILE A 59 3.12 1.24 -6.54
CA ILE A 59 2.13 0.19 -6.82
C ILE A 59 0.91 0.84 -7.46
N HIS A 60 0.57 0.46 -8.69
CA HIS A 60 -0.70 0.83 -9.31
C HIS A 60 -1.71 -0.30 -9.07
N SER A 61 -2.97 0.06 -8.77
CA SER A 61 -4.05 -0.92 -8.57
C SER A 61 -4.24 -1.85 -9.75
N ASP A 62 -3.93 -1.39 -10.97
CA ASP A 62 -4.18 -2.13 -12.21
C ASP A 62 -3.11 -3.17 -12.53
N ASP A 63 -1.95 -3.08 -11.87
CA ASP A 63 -0.82 -4.02 -12.06
C ASP A 63 -0.94 -5.27 -11.17
N TRP A 64 -1.94 -5.31 -10.28
CA TRP A 64 -2.13 -6.37 -9.28
C TRP A 64 -3.61 -6.75 -9.15
N VAL A 65 -3.88 -7.93 -8.62
CA VAL A 65 -5.24 -8.47 -8.48
C VAL A 65 -5.77 -8.14 -7.09
N PHE A 66 -6.67 -7.15 -7.00
CA PHE A 66 -7.39 -6.80 -5.77
C PHE A 66 -8.85 -7.23 -5.83
N SER A 67 -9.44 -7.58 -4.67
CA SER A 67 -10.86 -7.93 -4.55
C SER A 67 -11.49 -7.26 -3.33
N THR A 68 -12.75 -6.84 -3.45
CA THR A 68 -13.57 -6.31 -2.34
C THR A 68 -14.31 -7.40 -1.57
N LYS A 69 -14.28 -8.64 -2.06
CA LYS A 69 -14.87 -9.82 -1.40
C LYS A 69 -13.80 -10.85 -1.14
N GLU A 70 -13.86 -11.51 0.01
CA GLU A 70 -13.17 -12.77 0.29
C GLU A 70 -13.78 -13.91 -0.55
N GLU A 71 -13.74 -13.78 -1.88
CA GLU A 71 -13.93 -14.91 -2.76
C GLU A 71 -12.72 -15.84 -2.62
N ARG A 72 -12.92 -17.16 -2.72
CA ARG A 72 -11.86 -18.18 -2.64
C ARG A 72 -10.91 -18.16 -3.86
N LYS A 73 -10.54 -16.99 -4.36
CA LYS A 73 -9.58 -16.80 -5.43
C LYS A 73 -8.27 -16.32 -4.83
N LYS A 74 -7.16 -16.78 -5.41
CA LYS A 74 -5.84 -16.27 -5.05
C LYS A 74 -5.73 -14.83 -5.58
N VAL A 75 -5.75 -13.86 -4.69
CA VAL A 75 -5.61 -12.43 -4.99
C VAL A 75 -4.36 -11.87 -4.29
N ASP A 76 -3.92 -10.69 -4.72
CA ASP A 76 -2.75 -10.02 -4.17
C ASP A 76 -3.07 -9.20 -2.92
N GLY A 77 -4.30 -8.71 -2.82
CA GLY A 77 -4.86 -8.16 -1.60
C GLY A 77 -6.37 -8.00 -1.63
N TYR A 78 -6.94 -7.82 -0.43
CA TYR A 78 -8.36 -7.55 -0.24
C TYR A 78 -8.57 -6.10 0.17
N ILE A 79 -9.45 -5.42 -0.54
CA ILE A 79 -9.92 -4.09 -0.19
C ILE A 79 -10.97 -4.25 0.90
N VAL A 80 -10.64 -3.83 2.12
CA VAL A 80 -11.51 -3.93 3.30
C VAL A 80 -12.47 -2.75 3.35
N SER A 81 -12.01 -1.54 3.03
CA SER A 81 -12.83 -0.32 3.05
C SER A 81 -12.18 0.85 2.31
N GLY A 82 -12.96 1.91 2.05
CA GLY A 82 -12.42 3.24 1.74
C GLY A 82 -12.11 3.51 0.26
N ILE A 83 -12.70 2.73 -0.66
CA ILE A 83 -12.61 2.94 -2.11
C ILE A 83 -13.92 2.52 -2.78
N ALA A 84 -14.39 3.30 -3.75
CA ALA A 84 -15.54 2.95 -4.56
C ALA A 84 -15.19 1.90 -5.63
N ALA A 85 -16.20 1.23 -6.18
CA ALA A 85 -15.99 0.14 -7.14
C ALA A 85 -15.37 0.58 -8.48
N ASP A 86 -15.45 1.87 -8.80
CA ASP A 86 -14.95 2.51 -10.02
C ASP A 86 -13.67 3.34 -9.80
N GLU A 87 -13.09 3.27 -8.60
CA GLU A 87 -11.85 3.95 -8.25
C GLU A 87 -10.64 3.02 -8.31
N GLY A 88 -9.52 3.58 -8.77
CA GLY A 88 -8.20 2.97 -8.64
C GLY A 88 -7.41 3.63 -7.51
N PHE A 89 -6.26 3.06 -7.20
CA PHE A 89 -5.33 3.64 -6.23
C PHE A 89 -3.88 3.47 -6.63
N ILE A 90 -3.04 4.32 -6.04
CA ILE A 90 -1.59 4.24 -6.16
C ILE A 90 -1.00 4.28 -4.75
N LEU A 91 -0.26 3.23 -4.38
CA LEU A 91 0.60 3.22 -3.19
C LEU A 91 1.99 3.74 -3.57
N ASN A 92 2.68 4.37 -2.61
CA ASN A 92 3.93 5.09 -2.88
C ASN A 92 3.74 6.11 -4.03
N SER A 93 2.64 6.87 -3.94
CA SER A 93 2.14 7.75 -5.01
C SER A 93 3.05 8.94 -5.33
N ARG A 94 3.97 9.31 -4.43
CA ARG A 94 4.96 10.36 -4.66
C ARG A 94 5.95 9.93 -5.75
N ARG A 95 6.34 10.86 -6.63
CA ARG A 95 7.32 10.57 -7.69
C ARG A 95 8.74 10.65 -7.13
N ARG A 96 9.62 9.72 -7.51
CA ARG A 96 11.03 9.66 -7.05
C ARG A 96 11.81 10.97 -7.27
N TRP A 97 11.50 11.73 -8.33
CA TRP A 97 12.11 13.04 -8.62
C TRP A 97 11.57 14.20 -7.76
N ILE A 98 10.72 13.94 -6.76
CA ILE A 98 10.33 14.93 -5.75
C ILE A 98 10.91 14.54 -4.37
N SER A 99 11.29 13.27 -4.15
CA SER A 99 11.94 12.84 -2.88
C SER A 99 13.33 13.43 -2.67
N TRP A 100 14.13 13.69 -3.71
CA TRP A 100 15.44 14.37 -3.57
C TRP A 100 15.33 15.86 -3.22
N LEU A 101 14.19 16.50 -3.52
CA LEU A 101 13.96 17.90 -3.17
C LEU A 101 13.46 18.06 -1.72
N LEU A 102 13.00 16.96 -1.10
CA LEU A 102 12.35 16.95 0.21
C LEU A 102 12.99 15.96 1.21
N ASP A 103 14.13 15.34 0.88
CA ASP A 103 14.87 14.36 1.70
C ASP A 103 14.00 13.32 2.43
N ALA A 104 12.90 12.91 1.79
CA ALA A 104 11.97 11.93 2.34
C ALA A 104 12.01 10.67 1.46
N GLU A 105 13.08 9.90 1.60
CA GLU A 105 13.06 8.48 1.24
C GLU A 105 12.12 7.74 2.20
N PRO A 106 11.30 6.80 1.72
CA PRO A 106 10.44 6.00 2.58
C PRO A 106 11.30 5.28 3.62
N GLN A 107 11.11 5.60 4.90
CA GLN A 107 11.86 5.01 6.00
C GLN A 107 11.17 3.71 6.43
N VAL A 108 11.81 2.57 6.15
CA VAL A 108 11.36 1.26 6.64
C VAL A 108 11.96 1.01 8.01
N ILE A 109 11.11 0.83 9.01
CA ILE A 109 11.53 0.49 10.38
C ILE A 109 11.25 -0.99 10.61
N CYS A 110 12.28 -1.80 10.79
CA CYS A 110 12.17 -3.23 11.09
C CYS A 110 12.61 -3.52 12.52
N ASN A 111 11.70 -4.08 13.31
CA ASN A 111 11.98 -4.55 14.66
C ASN A 111 12.22 -6.07 14.60
N THR A 112 13.35 -6.51 15.16
CA THR A 112 13.51 -7.92 15.56
C THR A 112 12.64 -8.19 16.78
N GLU A 113 11.75 -9.17 16.71
CA GLU A 113 11.13 -9.76 17.91
C GLU A 113 12.28 -10.20 18.84
N VAL A 114 12.55 -9.42 19.88
CA VAL A 114 13.39 -9.90 20.98
C VAL A 114 12.54 -10.96 21.67
N ALA A 115 12.86 -12.22 21.44
CA ALA A 115 12.24 -13.33 22.17
C ALA A 115 12.48 -13.12 23.66
N ASN A 116 11.47 -12.58 24.37
CA ASN A 116 11.43 -12.62 25.82
C ASN A 116 11.26 -14.09 26.21
N HIS A 117 12.38 -14.78 26.39
CA HIS A 117 12.41 -15.98 27.21
C HIS A 117 12.21 -15.55 28.66
N SER A 118 10.97 -15.66 29.14
CA SER A 118 10.64 -15.76 30.57
C SER A 118 10.75 -17.20 31.04
#